data_AF-A0A3C0B1A3-F1
#
_entry.id   AF-A0A3C0B1A3-F1
#
_cell.length_a   1.000
_cell.length_b   1.000
_cell.length_c   1.000
_cell.angle_alpha   90.00
_cell.angle_beta   90.00
_cell.angle_gamma   90.00
#
_symmetry.space_group_name_H-M   'P 1'
#
loop_
_entity.id
_entity.type
_entity.pdbx_description
1 polymer ?
#
loop_
_entity_poly.entity_id
_entity_poly.type
_entity_poly.pdbx_seq_one_letter_code
_entity_poly.pdbx_strand_id
1 'polypeptide(L)'
;MRYLDPKNDLTFKRVFGEHAHLLKSFLNSQLPLESPIDTIEYLPSELVPEIPVFKNSIVDVRCIDLLGRQFIVEMQMLWTDSFKSRVVFNASKAFVRQIERGKEYKELQPVYSLNIINENFEHDLADYLHHYKIVHLLDSNKIIPGLEFIFIELPKFKANKFTDKKLSVLWLRFLSEIKDNQEEIPADFLEVPEIKEATELLKESSYTKAQLETYDKYWDGISTEKSLLSGAFDDGK
;
A
#
# COMPACT_ATOMS: atom_id res chain seq x y z
N MET A 1 -22.42 7.14 14.75
CA MET A 1 -21.46 6.02 14.97
C MET A 1 -20.36 6.20 13.94
N ARG A 2 -19.10 6.40 14.36
CA ARG A 2 -18.05 6.87 13.45
C ARG A 2 -17.23 5.75 12.80
N TYR A 3 -16.72 6.06 11.62
CA TYR A 3 -15.69 5.29 10.92
C TYR A 3 -14.30 5.86 11.20
N LEU A 4 -13.32 4.98 11.26
CA LEU A 4 -11.90 5.32 11.31
C LEU A 4 -11.33 5.47 9.90
N ASP A 5 -10.30 6.31 9.75
CA ASP A 5 -9.65 6.56 8.46
C ASP A 5 -8.79 5.34 8.04
N PRO A 6 -9.05 4.72 6.88
CA PRO A 6 -8.37 3.50 6.45
C PRO A 6 -6.89 3.67 6.12
N LYS A 7 -6.38 4.90 6.02
CA LYS A 7 -4.96 5.19 5.80
C LYS A 7 -4.12 5.02 7.07
N ASN A 8 -4.76 4.91 8.24
CA ASN A 8 -4.06 4.61 9.48
C ASN A 8 -3.47 3.19 9.44
N ASP A 9 -2.27 3.01 9.99
CA ASP A 9 -1.56 1.73 10.05
C ASP A 9 -2.43 0.58 10.59
N LEU A 10 -3.14 0.83 11.71
CA LEU A 10 -3.96 -0.16 12.38
C LEU A 10 -5.15 -0.59 11.51
N THR A 11 -5.89 0.37 10.95
CA THR A 11 -7.07 0.08 10.14
C THR A 11 -6.68 -0.54 8.81
N PHE A 12 -5.58 -0.08 8.20
CA PHE A 12 -5.05 -0.64 6.96
C PHE A 12 -4.68 -2.12 7.13
N LYS A 13 -3.93 -2.44 8.20
CA LYS A 13 -3.60 -3.82 8.56
C LYS A 13 -4.82 -4.64 8.93
N ARG A 14 -5.80 -4.06 9.63
CA ARG A 14 -7.06 -4.74 9.93
C ARG A 14 -7.78 -5.18 8.66
N VAL A 15 -7.85 -4.35 7.64
CA VAL A 15 -8.53 -4.68 6.37
C VAL A 15 -7.66 -5.59 5.50
N PHE A 16 -6.42 -5.22 5.22
CA PHE A 16 -5.61 -5.90 4.21
C PHE A 16 -4.62 -6.92 4.77
N GLY A 17 -4.23 -6.82 6.04
CA GLY A 17 -3.31 -7.74 6.72
C GLY A 17 -3.98 -8.92 7.42
N GLU A 18 -5.28 -8.84 7.70
CA GLU A 18 -6.02 -9.89 8.43
C GLU A 18 -7.13 -10.56 7.60
N HIS A 19 -7.55 -9.96 6.49
CA HIS A 19 -8.63 -10.47 5.63
C HIS A 19 -8.13 -10.74 4.21
N ALA A 20 -7.69 -11.98 3.98
CA ALA A 20 -7.04 -12.41 2.75
C ALA A 20 -7.88 -12.17 1.48
N HIS A 21 -9.19 -12.36 1.55
CA HIS A 21 -10.07 -12.13 0.40
C HIS A 21 -10.21 -10.65 0.04
N LEU A 22 -10.15 -9.74 1.02
CA LEU A 22 -10.16 -8.29 0.78
C LEU A 22 -8.86 -7.84 0.14
N LEU A 23 -7.71 -8.30 0.64
CA LEU A 23 -6.43 -8.03 0.00
C LEU A 23 -6.35 -8.60 -1.42
N LYS A 24 -6.81 -9.84 -1.63
CA LYS A 24 -6.87 -10.44 -2.97
C LYS A 24 -7.72 -9.61 -3.92
N SER A 25 -8.91 -9.19 -3.48
CA SER A 25 -9.81 -8.31 -4.24
C SER A 25 -9.12 -7.00 -4.61
N PHE A 26 -8.41 -6.39 -3.65
CA PHE A 26 -7.65 -5.17 -3.87
C PHE A 26 -6.52 -5.38 -4.89
N LEU A 27 -5.62 -6.35 -4.69
CA LEU A 27 -4.49 -6.63 -5.57
C LEU A 27 -4.93 -6.94 -7.00
N ASN A 28 -5.94 -7.80 -7.18
CA ASN A 28 -6.49 -8.12 -8.50
C ASN A 28 -7.09 -6.90 -9.22
N SER A 29 -7.55 -5.90 -8.46
CA SER A 29 -8.11 -4.68 -9.03
C SER A 29 -7.06 -3.62 -9.39
N GLN A 30 -5.94 -3.57 -8.66
CA GLN A 30 -4.93 -2.51 -8.81
C GLN A 30 -3.72 -2.94 -9.65
N LEU A 31 -3.36 -4.22 -9.64
CA LEU A 31 -2.14 -4.70 -10.28
C LEU A 31 -2.39 -5.19 -11.71
N PRO A 32 -1.48 -4.90 -12.66
CA PRO A 32 -1.59 -5.37 -14.03
C PRO A 32 -1.08 -6.82 -14.15
N LEU A 33 -1.79 -7.75 -13.52
CA LEU A 33 -1.42 -9.16 -13.51
C LEU A 33 -1.87 -9.87 -14.78
N GLU A 34 -1.00 -10.70 -15.35
CA GLU A 34 -1.36 -11.55 -16.51
C GLU A 34 -2.45 -12.57 -16.17
N SER A 35 -2.45 -13.04 -14.93
CA SER A 35 -3.45 -13.96 -14.37
C SER A 35 -3.88 -13.47 -12.98
N PRO A 36 -5.18 -13.57 -12.64
CA PRO A 36 -5.67 -13.16 -11.34
C PRO A 36 -5.07 -14.03 -10.22
N ILE A 37 -4.92 -13.43 -9.05
CA ILE A 37 -4.60 -14.13 -7.81
C ILE A 37 -5.83 -14.94 -7.40
N ASP A 38 -5.64 -16.23 -7.18
CA ASP A 38 -6.67 -17.15 -6.70
C ASP A 38 -6.69 -17.22 -5.16
N THR A 39 -5.51 -17.45 -4.57
CA THR A 39 -5.29 -17.60 -3.13
C THR A 39 -4.06 -16.80 -2.73
N ILE A 40 -4.07 -16.26 -1.51
CA ILE A 40 -2.92 -15.61 -0.90
C ILE A 40 -2.56 -16.30 0.42
N GLU A 41 -1.28 -16.30 0.73
CA GLU A 41 -0.72 -16.67 2.02
C GLU A 41 0.07 -15.48 2.58
N TYR A 42 -0.26 -15.05 3.80
CA TYR A 42 0.48 -13.98 4.47
C TYR A 42 1.86 -14.48 4.88
N LEU A 43 2.87 -13.71 4.49
CA LEU A 43 4.24 -13.91 4.94
C LEU A 43 4.50 -13.02 6.16
N PRO A 44 5.36 -13.44 7.10
CA PRO A 44 5.72 -12.60 8.24
C PRO A 44 6.23 -11.22 7.79
N SER A 45 5.64 -10.16 8.36
CA SER A 45 6.14 -8.80 8.16
C SER A 45 7.54 -8.70 8.74
N GLU A 46 8.52 -8.38 7.90
CA GLU A 46 9.91 -8.40 8.31
C GLU A 46 10.27 -7.15 9.12
N LEU A 47 10.98 -7.35 10.24
CA LEU A 47 11.78 -6.28 10.84
C LEU A 47 12.97 -6.02 9.92
N VAL A 48 13.09 -4.81 9.39
CA VAL A 48 14.33 -4.33 8.77
C VAL A 48 15.36 -4.15 9.90
N PRO A 49 16.51 -4.85 9.91
CA PRO A 49 17.54 -4.68 10.93
C PRO A 49 18.09 -3.25 10.95
N GLU A 50 18.57 -2.82 12.11
CA GLU A 50 19.07 -1.47 12.41
C GLU A 50 19.93 -0.85 11.29
N ILE A 51 19.50 0.32 10.81
CA ILE A 51 20.41 1.36 10.37
C ILE A 51 20.27 2.47 11.43
N PRO A 52 21.35 2.95 12.08
CA PRO A 52 21.30 3.86 13.24
C PRO A 52 20.50 5.16 13.09
N VAL A 53 20.02 5.46 11.87
CA VAL A 53 19.33 6.69 11.50
C VAL A 53 17.82 6.46 11.26
N PHE A 54 17.36 5.21 11.06
CA PHE A 54 15.96 4.93 10.71
C PHE A 54 15.21 4.19 11.82
N LYS A 55 14.05 4.74 12.22
CA LYS A 55 13.07 4.06 13.07
C LYS A 55 12.64 2.75 12.38
N ASN A 56 12.40 1.71 13.18
CA ASN A 56 11.84 0.43 12.73
C ASN A 56 10.70 0.66 11.73
N SER A 57 10.83 0.14 10.52
CA SER A 57 9.74 0.16 9.56
C SER A 57 9.43 -1.27 9.14
N ILE A 58 8.26 -1.72 9.56
CA ILE A 58 7.68 -3.02 9.25
C ILE A 58 6.81 -2.80 8.01
N VAL A 59 6.97 -3.64 6.98
CA VAL A 59 6.06 -3.65 5.83
C VAL A 59 4.63 -3.90 6.30
N ASP A 60 3.65 -3.16 5.77
CA ASP A 60 2.28 -3.28 6.27
C ASP A 60 1.71 -4.65 5.97
N VAL A 61 1.86 -5.09 4.72
CA VAL A 61 1.41 -6.40 4.30
C VAL A 61 2.40 -7.04 3.33
N ARG A 62 2.66 -8.33 3.53
CA ARG A 62 3.41 -9.15 2.60
C ARG A 62 2.69 -10.48 2.41
N CYS A 63 2.55 -10.91 1.16
CA CYS A 63 1.96 -12.21 0.85
C CYS A 63 2.58 -12.84 -0.39
N ILE A 64 2.26 -14.11 -0.60
CA ILE A 64 2.60 -14.92 -1.76
C ILE A 64 1.33 -15.56 -2.31
N ASP A 65 1.26 -15.79 -3.62
CA ASP A 65 0.17 -16.56 -4.23
C ASP A 65 0.58 -17.98 -4.62
N LEU A 66 -0.36 -18.75 -5.16
CA LEU A 66 -0.12 -20.13 -5.60
C LEU A 66 0.89 -20.27 -6.76
N LEU A 67 1.13 -19.19 -7.51
CA LEU A 67 2.14 -19.15 -8.57
C LEU A 67 3.52 -18.77 -8.03
N GLY A 68 3.62 -18.47 -6.74
CA GLY A 68 4.84 -18.03 -6.07
C GLY A 68 5.17 -16.54 -6.24
N ARG A 69 4.29 -15.77 -6.89
CA ARG A 69 4.45 -14.31 -7.02
C ARG A 69 4.34 -13.69 -5.64
N GLN A 70 5.25 -12.78 -5.31
CA GLN A 70 5.21 -12.08 -4.02
C GLN A 70 4.64 -10.67 -4.17
N PHE A 71 3.90 -10.25 -3.15
CA PHE A 71 3.28 -8.94 -3.10
C PHE A 71 3.67 -8.27 -1.79
N ILE A 72 4.13 -7.03 -1.88
CA ILE A 72 4.35 -6.14 -0.74
C ILE A 72 3.39 -4.97 -0.91
N VAL A 73 2.58 -4.69 0.10
CA VAL A 73 1.68 -3.56 0.11
C VAL A 73 2.05 -2.64 1.26
N GLU A 74 2.26 -1.36 0.94
CA GLU A 74 2.58 -0.33 1.93
C GLU A 74 1.64 0.88 1.78
N MET A 75 1.19 1.42 2.92
CA MET A 75 0.44 2.68 3.01
C MET A 75 1.33 3.71 3.68
N GLN A 76 1.60 4.82 2.98
CA GLN A 76 2.52 5.84 3.47
C GLN A 76 1.89 7.23 3.40
N MET A 77 1.96 7.97 4.50
CA MET A 77 1.38 9.31 4.59
C MET A 77 2.28 10.41 4.04
N LEU A 78 3.59 10.19 4.05
CA LEU A 78 4.64 11.15 3.70
C LEU A 78 5.64 10.53 2.74
N TRP A 79 5.99 11.25 1.68
CA TRP A 79 7.00 10.87 0.72
C TRP A 79 8.38 11.40 1.13
N THR A 80 9.35 10.49 1.25
CA THR A 80 10.74 10.83 1.52
C THR A 80 11.68 10.00 0.65
N ASP A 81 12.90 10.49 0.40
CA ASP A 81 13.91 9.70 -0.31
C ASP A 81 14.30 8.41 0.43
N SER A 82 14.23 8.43 1.77
CA SER A 82 14.38 7.22 2.57
C SER A 82 13.28 6.21 2.30
N PHE A 83 12.02 6.66 2.23
CA PHE A 83 10.90 5.80 1.88
C PHE A 83 11.09 5.16 0.50
N LYS A 84 11.44 5.94 -0.52
CA LYS A 84 11.77 5.43 -1.86
C LYS A 84 12.87 4.35 -1.82
N SER A 85 13.92 4.58 -1.03
CA SER A 85 15.02 3.61 -0.86
C SER A 85 14.57 2.34 -0.13
N ARG A 86 13.69 2.48 0.87
CA ARG A 86 13.08 1.39 1.64
C ARG A 86 12.22 0.49 0.76
N VAL A 87 11.42 1.06 -0.13
CA VAL A 87 10.61 0.31 -1.09
C VAL A 87 11.49 -0.61 -1.95
N VAL A 88 12.58 -0.08 -2.52
CA VAL A 88 13.53 -0.86 -3.32
C VAL A 88 14.21 -1.94 -2.49
N PHE A 89 14.64 -1.60 -1.27
CA PHE A 89 15.27 -2.54 -0.34
C PHE A 89 14.34 -3.71 0.01
N ASN A 90 13.09 -3.43 0.38
CA ASN A 90 12.10 -4.43 0.78
C ASN A 90 11.78 -5.38 -0.38
N ALA A 91 11.54 -4.85 -1.58
CA ALA A 91 11.27 -5.67 -2.76
C ALA A 91 12.48 -6.55 -3.14
N SER A 92 13.70 -6.00 -3.09
CA SER A 92 14.93 -6.75 -3.38
C SER A 92 15.16 -7.87 -2.37
N LYS A 93 14.92 -7.60 -1.08
CA LYS A 93 15.04 -8.59 -0.01
C LYS A 93 14.03 -9.72 -0.18
N ALA A 94 12.78 -9.39 -0.54
CA ALA A 94 11.76 -10.37 -0.85
C ALA A 94 12.13 -11.25 -2.06
N PHE A 95 12.71 -10.65 -3.10
CA PHE A 95 13.18 -11.36 -4.30
C PHE A 95 14.29 -12.36 -3.99
N VAL A 96 15.34 -11.94 -3.27
CA VAL A 96 16.48 -12.81 -2.91
C VAL A 96 16.05 -13.97 -2.02
N ARG A 97 15.09 -13.76 -1.11
CA ARG A 97 14.62 -14.78 -0.16
C ARG A 97 13.79 -15.90 -0.79
N GLN A 98 13.39 -15.78 -2.05
CA GLN A 98 12.72 -16.87 -2.76
C GLN A 98 13.63 -18.09 -2.97
N ILE A 99 14.95 -17.86 -3.01
CA ILE A 99 15.93 -18.91 -3.25
C ILE A 99 16.49 -19.42 -1.93
N GLU A 100 16.35 -20.72 -1.73
CA GLU A 100 17.10 -21.48 -0.74
C GLU A 100 18.40 -22.01 -1.35
N ARG A 101 19.37 -22.34 -0.49
CA ARG A 101 20.67 -22.88 -0.92
C ARG A 101 20.46 -24.12 -1.79
N GLY A 102 20.86 -24.04 -3.06
CA GLY A 102 20.80 -25.15 -4.02
C GLY A 102 19.67 -25.09 -5.06
N LYS A 103 18.79 -24.09 -5.01
CA LYS A 103 17.78 -23.85 -6.06
C LYS A 103 18.34 -23.06 -7.24
N GLU A 104 17.77 -23.27 -8.43
CA GLU A 104 18.17 -22.57 -9.65
C GLU A 104 17.52 -21.17 -9.75
N TYR A 105 18.26 -20.18 -10.24
CA TYR A 105 17.77 -18.80 -10.40
C TYR A 105 16.56 -18.66 -11.34
N LYS A 106 16.33 -19.65 -12.22
CA LYS A 106 15.19 -19.66 -13.15
C LYS A 106 13.83 -19.80 -12.44
N GLU A 107 13.83 -20.20 -11.17
CA GLU A 107 12.61 -20.39 -10.38
C GLU A 107 12.12 -19.09 -9.71
N LEU A 108 12.88 -17.99 -9.82
CA LEU A 108 12.51 -16.68 -9.28
C LEU A 108 11.21 -16.17 -9.90
N GLN A 109 10.26 -15.87 -9.03
CA GLN A 109 8.98 -15.24 -9.34
C GLN A 109 9.06 -13.72 -9.16
N PRO A 110 8.22 -12.96 -9.89
CA PRO A 110 8.17 -11.52 -9.74
C PRO A 110 7.71 -11.10 -8.34
N VAL A 111 8.27 -9.98 -7.87
CA VAL A 111 7.84 -9.26 -6.68
C VAL A 111 7.16 -7.97 -7.12
N TYR A 112 5.89 -7.81 -6.74
CA TYR A 112 5.12 -6.59 -6.93
C TYR A 112 5.11 -5.79 -5.63
N SER A 113 5.70 -4.60 -5.65
CA SER A 113 5.62 -3.65 -4.55
C SER A 113 4.57 -2.58 -4.86
N LEU A 114 3.42 -2.68 -4.20
CA LEU A 114 2.32 -1.72 -4.31
C LEU A 114 2.40 -0.72 -3.15
N ASN A 115 2.57 0.55 -3.47
CA ASN A 115 2.81 1.61 -2.50
C ASN A 115 1.74 2.70 -2.67
N ILE A 116 0.87 2.84 -1.68
CA ILE A 116 -0.19 3.85 -1.66
C ILE A 116 0.30 5.05 -0.86
N ILE A 117 0.40 6.20 -1.51
CA ILE A 117 1.03 7.39 -0.96
C ILE A 117 -0.01 8.50 -0.81
N ASN A 118 -0.18 9.04 0.39
CA ASN A 118 -1.07 10.18 0.66
C ASN A 118 -0.38 11.54 0.47
N GLU A 119 0.59 11.61 -0.42
CA GLU A 119 1.33 12.82 -0.80
C GLU A 119 1.66 12.77 -2.29
N ASN A 120 1.79 13.95 -2.89
CA ASN A 120 2.24 14.06 -4.28
C ASN A 120 3.77 14.10 -4.30
N PHE A 121 4.39 13.25 -5.10
CA PHE A 121 5.84 13.19 -5.29
C PHE A 121 6.28 13.38 -6.74
N GLU A 122 5.46 12.99 -7.73
CA GLU A 122 5.75 13.24 -9.16
C GLU A 122 5.06 14.51 -9.62
N HIS A 123 5.56 15.68 -9.22
CA HIS A 123 4.86 16.96 -9.47
C HIS A 123 4.64 17.29 -10.95
N ASP A 124 5.47 16.74 -11.84
CA ASP A 124 5.41 16.98 -13.28
C ASP A 124 4.41 16.07 -14.02
N LEU A 125 3.87 15.05 -13.34
CA LEU A 125 2.92 14.10 -13.92
C LEU A 125 1.52 14.30 -13.35
N ALA A 126 0.51 14.35 -14.22
CA ALA A 126 -0.89 14.47 -13.80
C ALA A 126 -1.49 13.12 -13.33
N ASP A 127 -0.90 12.01 -13.76
CA ASP A 127 -1.35 10.67 -13.44
C ASP A 127 -1.15 10.35 -11.95
N TYR A 128 -2.07 9.56 -11.40
CA TYR A 128 -2.03 9.12 -10.01
C TYR A 128 -1.39 7.75 -9.84
N LEU A 129 -1.23 6.97 -10.92
CA LEU A 129 -0.68 5.62 -10.92
C LEU A 129 0.63 5.62 -11.69
N HIS A 130 1.70 5.16 -11.03
CA HIS A 130 3.03 5.05 -11.63
C HIS A 130 3.51 3.61 -11.55
N HIS A 131 3.91 3.05 -12.68
CA HIS A 131 4.38 1.68 -12.77
C HIS A 131 5.81 1.65 -13.30
N TYR A 132 6.75 1.38 -12.40
CA TYR A 132 8.17 1.25 -12.73
C TYR A 132 8.55 -0.22 -12.90
N LYS A 133 9.23 -0.50 -14.01
CA LYS A 133 9.78 -1.80 -14.38
C LYS A 133 11.26 -1.67 -14.74
N ILE A 134 11.99 -2.78 -14.73
CA ILE A 134 13.35 -2.83 -15.28
C ILE A 134 13.25 -2.94 -16.80
N VAL A 135 13.57 -1.86 -17.51
CA VAL A 135 13.43 -1.76 -18.96
C VAL A 135 14.75 -1.41 -19.65
N HIS A 136 14.88 -1.77 -20.92
CA HIS A 136 15.98 -1.31 -21.75
C HIS A 136 15.83 0.18 -22.07
N LEU A 137 16.87 0.98 -21.82
CA LEU A 137 16.81 2.45 -21.90
C LEU A 137 16.35 2.99 -23.27
N LEU A 138 16.77 2.36 -24.36
CA LEU A 138 16.42 2.80 -25.73
C LEU A 138 15.15 2.12 -26.29
N ASP A 139 14.63 1.09 -25.62
CA ASP A 139 13.48 0.32 -26.09
C ASP A 139 12.72 -0.23 -24.88
N SER A 140 11.78 0.56 -24.37
CA SER A 140 11.04 0.25 -23.14
C SER A 140 10.14 -0.98 -23.25
N ASN A 141 9.98 -1.56 -24.46
CA ASN A 141 9.26 -2.82 -24.64
C ASN A 141 10.11 -4.04 -24.23
N LYS A 142 11.44 -3.88 -24.13
CA LYS A 142 12.33 -4.92 -23.62
C LYS A 142 12.41 -4.83 -22.11
N ILE A 143 11.73 -5.75 -21.44
CA ILE A 143 11.55 -5.77 -19.99
C ILE A 143 12.32 -6.95 -19.41
N ILE A 144 13.06 -6.71 -18.32
CA ILE A 144 13.62 -7.78 -17.49
C ILE A 144 12.62 -8.02 -16.34
N PRO A 145 11.97 -9.19 -16.26
CA PRO A 145 11.05 -9.48 -15.17
C PRO A 145 11.81 -9.67 -13.84
N GLY A 146 11.14 -9.38 -12.73
CA GLY A 146 11.65 -9.68 -11.39
C GLY A 146 11.15 -8.72 -10.32
N LEU A 147 11.40 -7.42 -10.48
CA LEU A 147 10.93 -6.39 -9.55
C LEU A 147 10.04 -5.40 -10.29
N GLU A 148 8.83 -5.19 -9.77
CA GLU A 148 7.90 -4.19 -10.25
C GLU A 148 7.44 -3.30 -9.10
N PHE A 149 7.50 -1.99 -9.31
CA PHE A 149 7.11 -1.00 -8.31
C PHE A 149 5.91 -0.21 -8.81
N ILE A 150 4.82 -0.29 -8.09
CA ILE A 150 3.57 0.39 -8.38
C ILE A 150 3.36 1.43 -7.28
N PHE A 151 3.21 2.68 -7.66
CA PHE A 151 2.90 3.77 -6.75
C PHE A 151 1.54 4.36 -7.11
N ILE A 152 0.74 4.62 -6.07
CA ILE A 152 -0.55 5.29 -6.19
C ILE A 152 -0.49 6.57 -5.37
N GLU A 153 -0.42 7.73 -6.04
CA GLU A 153 -0.56 9.05 -5.42
C GLU A 153 -2.04 9.33 -5.17
N LEU A 154 -2.50 8.93 -3.99
CA LEU A 154 -3.90 9.02 -3.59
C LEU A 154 -4.49 10.45 -3.71
N PRO A 155 -3.76 11.55 -3.43
CA PRO A 155 -4.31 12.90 -3.59
C PRO A 155 -4.59 13.29 -5.05
N LYS A 156 -3.92 12.67 -6.03
CA LYS A 156 -4.18 12.89 -7.48
C LYS A 156 -5.38 12.10 -7.98
N PHE A 157 -5.77 11.03 -7.30
CA PHE A 157 -6.98 10.29 -7.63
C PHE A 157 -8.23 11.17 -7.44
N LYS A 158 -9.03 11.31 -8.49
CA LYS A 158 -10.28 12.08 -8.49
C LYS A 158 -11.43 11.19 -8.92
N ALA A 159 -12.21 10.71 -7.95
CA ALA A 159 -13.31 9.78 -8.14
C ALA A 159 -14.33 10.23 -9.21
N ASN A 160 -14.64 11.53 -9.25
CA ASN A 160 -15.60 12.12 -10.19
C ASN A 160 -15.18 12.03 -11.68
N LYS A 161 -13.92 11.69 -11.98
CA LYS A 161 -13.45 11.43 -13.34
C LYS A 161 -13.76 10.01 -13.81
N PHE A 162 -14.20 9.13 -12.93
CA PHE A 162 -14.52 7.75 -13.23
C PHE A 162 -16.03 7.55 -13.17
N THR A 163 -16.64 7.34 -14.33
CA THR A 163 -18.07 7.01 -14.45
C THR A 163 -18.35 5.53 -14.18
N ASP A 164 -17.32 4.68 -14.27
CA ASP A 164 -17.48 3.24 -14.09
C ASP A 164 -17.33 2.86 -12.62
N LYS A 165 -18.28 2.07 -12.10
CA LYS A 165 -18.21 1.37 -10.80
C LYS A 165 -17.18 0.24 -10.81
N LYS A 166 -16.01 0.44 -11.43
CA LYS A 166 -14.93 -0.54 -11.42
C LYS A 166 -14.47 -0.74 -9.98
N LEU A 167 -14.27 -2.00 -9.59
CA LEU A 167 -13.80 -2.37 -8.26
C LEU A 167 -12.50 -1.63 -7.88
N SER A 168 -11.63 -1.37 -8.86
CA SER A 168 -10.41 -0.60 -8.65
C SER A 168 -10.68 0.83 -8.17
N VAL A 169 -11.68 1.50 -8.75
CA VAL A 169 -12.12 2.86 -8.36
C VAL A 169 -12.74 2.81 -6.97
N LEU A 170 -13.56 1.80 -6.65
CA LEU A 170 -14.19 1.67 -5.35
C LEU A 170 -13.17 1.47 -4.22
N TRP A 171 -12.13 0.68 -4.43
CA TRP A 171 -11.05 0.54 -3.44
C TRP A 171 -10.28 1.85 -3.23
N LEU A 172 -10.00 2.62 -4.29
CA LEU A 172 -9.34 3.92 -4.16
C LEU A 172 -10.25 4.96 -3.49
N ARG A 173 -11.55 4.91 -3.75
CA ARG A 173 -12.56 5.72 -3.06
C ARG A 173 -12.65 5.33 -1.58
N PHE A 174 -12.63 4.04 -1.26
CA PHE A 174 -12.60 3.56 0.12
C PHE A 174 -11.44 4.21 0.89
N LEU A 175 -10.23 4.24 0.32
CA LEU A 175 -9.04 4.87 0.93
C LEU A 175 -9.10 6.41 0.99
N SER A 176 -9.83 7.06 0.08
CA SER A 176 -9.82 8.52 -0.11
C SER A 176 -11.01 9.25 0.52
N GLU A 177 -12.19 8.64 0.47
CA GLU A 177 -13.47 9.26 0.84
C GLU A 177 -13.81 9.02 2.30
N ILE A 178 -13.42 7.86 2.86
CA ILE A 178 -13.59 7.55 4.28
C ILE A 178 -12.55 8.33 5.08
N LYS A 179 -13.04 9.19 5.97
CA LYS A 179 -12.23 10.01 6.86
C LYS A 179 -12.61 9.77 8.30
N ASP A 180 -11.68 10.07 9.18
CA ASP A 180 -11.90 10.01 10.62
C ASP A 180 -13.13 10.85 11.01
N ASN A 181 -13.94 10.32 11.94
CA ASN A 181 -15.16 10.95 12.45
C ASN A 181 -16.31 11.11 11.43
N GLN A 182 -16.26 10.43 10.27
CA GLN A 182 -17.43 10.35 9.41
C GLN A 182 -18.47 9.39 9.96
N GLU A 183 -19.75 9.73 9.84
CA GLU A 183 -20.87 8.87 10.24
C GLU A 183 -21.58 8.21 9.05
N GLU A 184 -21.41 8.77 7.85
CA GLU A 184 -22.03 8.30 6.62
C GLU A 184 -20.95 7.89 5.62
N ILE A 185 -21.19 6.79 4.91
CA ILE A 185 -20.37 6.31 3.80
C ILE A 185 -21.17 6.34 2.50
N PRO A 186 -20.52 6.41 1.33
CA PRO A 186 -21.20 6.34 0.05
C PRO A 186 -22.09 5.09 -0.07
N ALA A 187 -23.34 5.26 -0.51
CA ALA A 187 -24.31 4.16 -0.57
C ALA A 187 -23.87 3.02 -1.51
N ASP A 188 -23.09 3.35 -2.54
CA ASP A 188 -22.57 2.38 -3.50
C ASP A 188 -21.45 1.49 -2.93
N PHE A 189 -20.85 1.84 -1.78
CA PHE A 189 -19.94 0.94 -1.06
C PHE A 189 -20.67 -0.29 -0.52
N LEU A 190 -21.98 -0.15 -0.23
CA LEU A 190 -22.80 -1.23 0.29
C LEU A 190 -23.25 -2.22 -0.79
N GLU A 191 -23.10 -1.86 -2.07
CA GLU A 191 -23.48 -2.70 -3.21
C GLU A 191 -22.43 -3.78 -3.53
N VAL A 192 -21.16 -3.55 -3.14
CA VAL A 192 -20.05 -4.48 -3.40
C VAL A 192 -19.67 -5.19 -2.09
N PRO A 193 -19.79 -6.53 -2.00
CA PRO A 193 -19.58 -7.27 -0.75
C PRO A 193 -18.24 -6.98 -0.07
N GLU A 194 -17.15 -6.95 -0.83
CA GLU A 194 -15.80 -6.73 -0.31
C GLU A 194 -15.62 -5.33 0.26
N ILE A 195 -16.16 -4.30 -0.43
CA ILE A 195 -16.09 -2.92 0.04
C ILE A 195 -16.98 -2.74 1.28
N LYS A 196 -18.18 -3.32 1.26
CA LYS A 196 -19.08 -3.32 2.41
C LYS A 196 -18.41 -3.93 3.64
N GLU A 197 -17.83 -5.13 3.52
CA GLU A 197 -17.12 -5.77 4.62
C GLU A 197 -15.95 -4.90 5.12
N ALA A 198 -15.14 -4.35 4.21
CA ALA A 198 -14.06 -3.43 4.56
C ALA A 198 -14.57 -2.21 5.34
N THR A 199 -15.71 -1.62 4.95
CA THR A 199 -16.31 -0.49 5.67
C THR A 199 -16.80 -0.87 7.07
N GLU A 200 -17.35 -2.07 7.24
CA GLU A 200 -17.76 -2.57 8.55
C GLU A 200 -16.56 -2.76 9.50
N LEU A 201 -15.41 -3.18 8.96
CA LEU A 201 -14.17 -3.31 9.72
C LEU A 201 -13.63 -1.97 10.23
N LEU A 202 -13.94 -0.84 9.56
CA LEU A 202 -13.51 0.50 9.97
C LEU A 202 -14.38 1.13 11.06
N LYS A 203 -15.50 0.52 11.43
CA LYS A 203 -16.35 1.04 12.50
C LYS A 203 -15.58 1.07 13.80
N GLU A 204 -15.60 2.21 14.50
CA GLU A 204 -14.88 2.36 15.77
C GLU A 204 -15.27 1.29 16.80
N SER A 205 -16.53 0.85 16.81
CA SER A 205 -17.03 -0.21 17.69
C SER A 205 -16.32 -1.56 17.51
N SER A 206 -15.61 -1.75 16.40
CA SER A 206 -14.82 -2.95 16.10
C SER A 206 -13.47 -2.96 16.80
N TYR A 207 -13.12 -1.89 17.56
CA TYR A 207 -11.82 -1.70 18.18
C TYR A 207 -11.91 -1.54 19.70
N THR A 208 -10.89 -2.04 20.39
CA THR A 208 -10.71 -1.83 21.83
C THR A 208 -10.16 -0.45 22.14
N LYS A 209 -10.33 0.02 23.38
CA LYS A 209 -9.75 1.29 23.82
C LYS A 209 -8.23 1.39 23.57
N ALA A 210 -7.50 0.31 23.84
CA ALA A 210 -6.05 0.28 23.61
C ALA A 210 -5.68 0.42 22.12
N GLN A 211 -6.47 -0.19 21.23
CA GLN A 211 -6.30 -0.04 19.79
C GLN A 211 -6.58 1.40 19.33
N LEU A 212 -7.62 2.04 19.87
CA LEU A 212 -7.94 3.44 19.57
C LEU A 212 -6.83 4.38 20.07
N GLU A 213 -6.21 4.11 21.22
CA GLU A 213 -5.02 4.85 21.67
C GLU A 213 -3.83 4.67 20.73
N THR A 214 -3.64 3.49 20.13
CA THR A 214 -2.62 3.27 19.09
C THR A 214 -2.95 4.03 17.81
N TYR A 215 -4.22 4.05 17.43
CA TYR A 215 -4.72 4.79 16.27
C TYR A 215 -4.46 6.30 16.41
N ASP A 216 -4.76 6.88 17.58
CA ASP A 216 -4.53 8.31 17.83
C ASP A 216 -3.02 8.66 17.82
N LYS A 217 -2.20 7.84 18.48
CA LYS A 217 -0.72 8.02 18.51
C LYS A 217 -0.09 7.99 17.12
N TYR A 218 -0.65 7.21 16.20
CA TYR A 218 -0.19 7.19 14.82
C TYR A 218 -0.36 8.58 14.18
N TRP A 219 -1.53 9.19 14.32
CA TRP A 219 -1.82 10.50 13.74
C TRP A 219 -0.96 11.61 14.36
N ASP A 220 -0.73 11.58 15.68
CA ASP A 220 0.20 12.48 16.36
C ASP A 220 1.64 12.36 15.81
N GLY A 221 2.08 11.13 15.55
CA GLY A 221 3.37 10.83 14.95
C GLY A 221 3.52 11.43 13.56
N ILE A 222 2.53 11.22 12.69
CA ILE A 222 2.51 11.79 11.33
C ILE A 222 2.51 13.33 11.36
N SER A 223 1.73 13.94 12.26
CA SER A 223 1.71 15.40 12.41
C SER A 223 3.08 15.95 12.82
N THR A 224 3.74 15.28 13.77
CA THR A 224 5.09 15.64 14.23
C THR A 224 6.10 15.54 13.09
N GLU A 225 6.10 14.43 12.35
CA GLU A 225 7.03 14.20 11.24
C GLU A 225 6.83 15.23 10.12
N LYS A 226 5.58 15.53 9.79
CA LYS A 226 5.25 16.58 8.80
C LYS A 226 5.81 17.95 9.21
N SER A 227 5.70 18.29 10.49
CA SER A 227 6.19 19.57 11.02
C SER A 227 7.71 19.66 10.98
N LEU A 228 8.42 18.55 11.23
CA LEU A 228 9.88 18.47 11.12
C LEU A 228 10.35 18.61 9.67
N LEU A 229 9.67 17.94 8.73
CA LEU A 229 9.99 18.03 7.30
C LEU A 229 9.78 19.45 6.76
N SER A 230 8.69 20.13 7.16
CA SER A 230 8.48 21.53 6.76
C SER A 230 9.54 22.47 7.33
N GLY A 231 9.92 22.31 8.61
CA GLY A 231 10.95 23.16 9.21
C GLY A 231 12.33 22.98 8.59
N ALA A 232 12.73 21.74 8.28
CA ALA A 232 14.00 21.45 7.61
C ALA A 232 14.09 22.06 6.20
N PHE A 233 12.95 22.19 5.50
CA PHE A 233 12.90 22.83 4.18
C PHE A 233 13.06 24.36 4.27
N ASP A 234 12.58 24.97 5.36
CA ASP A 234 12.70 26.42 5.59
C ASP A 234 14.11 26.82 6.05
N ASP A 235 14.78 25.99 6.86
CA ASP A 235 16.16 26.22 7.34
C ASP A 235 17.24 25.94 6.27
N GLY A 236 16.89 25.22 5.21
CA GLY A 236 17.78 24.86 4.10
C GLY A 236 17.83 25.88 2.94
N LYS A 237 17.18 27.03 3.09
CA LYS A 237 17.12 28.12 2.09
C LYS A 237 18.05 29.29 2.42
#